data_AF-A0A7X1XIG1-F1
#
_entry.id   AF-A0A7X1XIG1-F1
#
_cell.length_a   1.000
_cell.length_b   1.000
_cell.length_c   1.000
_cell.angle_alpha   90.00
_cell.angle_beta   90.00
_cell.angle_gamma   90.00
#
_symmetry.space_group_name_H-M   'P 1'
#
loop_
_entity.id
_entity.type
_entity.pdbx_description
1 polymer ?
#
loop_
_entity_poly.entity_id
_entity_poly.type
_entity_poly.pdbx_seq_one_letter_code
_entity_poly.pdbx_strand_id
1 'polypeptide(L)'
;MGTEKCFFVHDRALCESTNIGFGTRVWAFAHILPGAVIGADCNVCDNVFIENDVVVGDRVTLKCGVQLWDGITLEDDVFVGPNATFTNDIFPRSKIYPNEFKRTVVKKGASLGGNCTVLPGLVIGSNAMVGAGAVVTRSVPPNAIVVGNPAKIIGYVDAKSNLNLVENAPVPSVSHSSVKGVTLHWMDEVTDIRGSLSVGEFGKTVPFDVARYFLVYDVPTAETRGEHAHKECHQFLIVVKGTIHVVADDGVNRQEFILDSPSKGLYLPPMTWGIQYQYSNNAVLLVFASHLYDPKDYVRNYDEFLSFK
;
A
#
# COMPACT_ATOMS: atom_id res chain seq x y z
N MET A 1 27.75 -41.77 5.10
CA MET A 1 27.71 -40.49 4.38
C MET A 1 26.61 -39.67 5.04
N GLY A 2 26.98 -38.72 5.90
CA GLY A 2 25.98 -37.86 6.54
C GLY A 2 25.35 -36.97 5.48
N THR A 3 24.02 -36.89 5.46
CA THR A 3 23.29 -35.91 4.66
C THR A 3 23.79 -34.52 5.05
N GLU A 4 24.55 -33.88 4.17
CA GLU A 4 24.93 -32.48 4.33
C GLU A 4 23.64 -31.70 4.59
N LYS A 5 23.56 -31.01 5.73
CA LYS A 5 22.40 -30.17 6.00
C LYS A 5 22.34 -29.12 4.90
N CYS A 6 21.24 -29.09 4.17
CA CYS A 6 20.98 -28.14 3.09
C CYS A 6 20.85 -26.68 3.58
N PHE A 7 20.98 -26.42 4.88
CA PHE A 7 20.86 -25.13 5.54
C PHE A 7 21.86 -25.03 6.70
N PHE A 8 22.19 -23.81 7.11
CA PHE A 8 23.14 -23.53 8.18
C PHE A 8 22.40 -23.25 9.50
N VAL A 9 22.85 -23.87 10.58
CA VAL A 9 22.43 -23.56 11.95
C VAL A 9 23.66 -23.32 12.80
N HIS A 10 23.75 -22.13 13.39
CA HIS A 10 24.81 -21.75 14.32
C HIS A 10 24.77 -22.64 15.58
N ASP A 11 25.93 -22.96 16.16
CA ASP A 11 26.05 -23.87 17.32
C ASP A 11 25.26 -23.42 18.56
N ARG A 12 25.12 -22.11 18.74
CA ARG A 12 24.33 -21.44 19.79
C ARG A 12 22.86 -21.19 19.43
N ALA A 13 22.36 -21.65 18.29
CA ALA A 13 20.94 -21.58 17.96
C ALA A 13 20.20 -22.83 18.45
N LEU A 14 18.93 -22.68 18.81
CA LEU A 14 18.02 -23.79 19.12
C LEU A 14 17.01 -23.94 17.98
N CYS A 15 17.35 -24.76 16.99
CA CYS A 15 16.48 -25.02 15.84
C CYS A 15 15.89 -26.43 15.97
N GLU A 16 14.62 -26.52 16.35
CA GLU A 16 13.90 -27.79 16.53
C GLU A 16 13.07 -28.18 15.30
N SER A 17 12.74 -27.23 14.42
CA SER A 17 12.07 -27.51 13.15
C SER A 17 12.97 -28.29 12.18
N THR A 18 12.35 -29.20 11.45
CA THR A 18 12.96 -29.93 10.33
C THR A 18 12.54 -29.39 8.96
N ASN A 19 11.61 -28.43 8.93
CA ASN A 19 11.06 -27.84 7.72
C ASN A 19 11.77 -26.53 7.36
N ILE A 20 13.09 -26.61 7.15
CA ILE A 20 13.93 -25.48 6.79
C ILE A 20 14.46 -25.67 5.37
N GLY A 21 14.16 -24.72 4.49
CA GLY A 21 14.52 -24.76 3.08
C GLY A 21 16.02 -24.61 2.83
N PHE A 22 16.44 -25.01 1.62
CA PHE A 22 17.83 -24.96 1.17
C PHE A 22 18.41 -23.54 1.25
N GLY A 23 19.67 -23.41 1.64
CA GLY A 23 20.39 -22.12 1.67
C GLY A 23 20.05 -21.21 2.86
N THR A 24 19.02 -21.54 3.64
CA THR A 24 18.62 -20.77 4.82
C THR A 24 19.71 -20.78 5.90
N ARG A 25 19.91 -19.64 6.55
CA ARG A 25 20.88 -19.46 7.65
C ARG A 25 20.17 -19.07 8.93
N VAL A 26 20.43 -19.83 10.00
CA VAL A 26 19.93 -19.58 11.36
C VAL A 26 21.12 -19.22 12.25
N TRP A 27 21.11 -18.00 12.78
CA TRP A 27 22.23 -17.43 13.55
C TRP A 27 22.06 -17.60 15.07
N ALA A 28 23.06 -17.14 15.83
CA ALA A 28 23.20 -17.43 17.26
C ALA A 28 21.98 -16.99 18.07
N PHE A 29 21.59 -17.80 19.07
CA PHE A 29 20.50 -17.50 20.00
C PHE A 29 19.11 -17.37 19.35
N ALA A 30 18.96 -17.71 18.07
CA ALA A 30 17.64 -17.91 17.49
C ALA A 30 17.00 -19.18 18.06
N HIS A 31 15.69 -19.16 18.28
CA HIS A 31 14.90 -20.32 18.72
C HIS A 31 13.71 -20.54 17.80
N ILE A 32 13.66 -21.70 17.15
CA ILE A 32 12.65 -22.07 16.15
C ILE A 32 11.98 -23.37 16.59
N LEU A 33 10.67 -23.31 16.86
CA LEU A 33 9.89 -24.44 17.35
C LEU A 33 9.62 -25.51 16.26
N PRO A 34 9.33 -26.78 16.63
CA PRO A 34 9.23 -27.89 15.68
C PRO A 34 8.23 -27.72 14.54
N GLY A 35 7.14 -26.99 14.77
CA GLY A 35 6.07 -26.80 13.77
C GLY A 35 6.38 -25.78 12.67
N ALA A 36 7.34 -24.87 12.90
CA ALA A 36 7.62 -23.76 11.99
C ALA A 36 8.02 -24.26 10.59
N VAL A 37 7.56 -23.57 9.54
CA VAL A 37 7.95 -23.82 8.15
C VAL A 37 8.69 -22.61 7.61
N ILE A 38 9.93 -22.79 7.15
CA ILE A 38 10.78 -21.71 6.61
C ILE A 38 11.29 -22.12 5.24
N GLY A 39 11.08 -21.26 4.24
CA GLY A 39 11.51 -21.44 2.87
C GLY A 39 13.02 -21.43 2.66
N ALA A 40 13.40 -21.38 1.38
CA ALA A 40 14.78 -21.36 0.92
C ALA A 40 15.41 -19.96 1.01
N ASP A 41 16.74 -19.93 1.12
CA ASP A 41 17.57 -18.72 1.08
C ASP A 41 17.18 -17.62 2.10
N CYS A 42 16.56 -18.00 3.22
CA CYS A 42 16.21 -17.08 4.30
C CYS A 42 17.40 -16.74 5.19
N ASN A 43 17.31 -15.61 5.88
CA ASN A 43 18.30 -15.18 6.86
C ASN A 43 17.63 -14.90 8.21
N VAL A 44 17.74 -15.84 9.15
CA VAL A 44 17.18 -15.75 10.50
C VAL A 44 18.28 -15.29 11.46
N CYS A 45 18.36 -13.97 11.69
CA CYS A 45 19.41 -13.34 12.50
C CYS A 45 19.29 -13.67 14.00
N ASP A 46 20.28 -13.18 14.77
CA ASP A 46 20.42 -13.47 16.19
C ASP A 46 19.19 -13.09 17.01
N ASN A 47 18.88 -13.91 18.01
CA ASN A 47 17.77 -13.68 18.95
C ASN A 47 16.38 -13.59 18.30
N VAL A 48 16.20 -14.19 17.12
CA VAL A 48 14.87 -14.36 16.52
C VAL A 48 14.15 -15.54 17.16
N PHE A 49 12.87 -15.36 17.50
CA PHE A 49 12.01 -16.43 18.01
C PHE A 49 10.89 -16.74 17.02
N ILE A 50 10.61 -18.01 16.75
CA ILE A 50 9.59 -18.47 15.80
C ILE A 50 8.79 -19.62 16.41
N GLU A 51 7.47 -19.45 16.56
CA GLU A 51 6.55 -20.48 17.09
C GLU A 51 6.16 -21.56 16.06
N ASN A 52 5.18 -22.40 16.39
CA ASN A 52 4.85 -23.60 15.60
C ASN A 52 4.00 -23.25 14.37
N ASP A 53 2.98 -22.42 14.54
CA ASP A 53 2.04 -22.05 13.51
C ASP A 53 2.52 -20.79 12.77
N VAL A 54 3.72 -20.90 12.20
CA VAL A 54 4.38 -19.85 11.44
C VAL A 54 4.86 -20.39 10.10
N VAL A 55 4.56 -19.65 9.04
CA VAL A 55 5.03 -19.93 7.68
C VAL A 55 5.85 -18.74 7.19
N VAL A 56 7.09 -19.00 6.80
CA VAL A 56 8.00 -18.03 6.18
C VAL A 56 8.32 -18.54 4.78
N GLY A 57 8.06 -17.72 3.76
CA GLY A 57 8.38 -18.01 2.36
C GLY A 57 9.88 -17.99 2.08
N ASP A 58 10.23 -17.85 0.81
CA ASP A 58 11.61 -17.85 0.35
C ASP A 58 12.27 -16.46 0.40
N ARG A 59 13.59 -16.41 0.58
CA ARG A 59 14.42 -15.19 0.53
C ARG A 59 14.00 -14.12 1.55
N VAL A 60 13.36 -14.54 2.64
CA VAL A 60 12.95 -13.66 3.74
C VAL A 60 14.13 -13.32 4.63
N THR A 61 14.24 -12.06 5.03
CA THR A 61 15.22 -11.61 6.03
C THR A 61 14.53 -11.23 7.32
N LEU A 62 14.87 -11.93 8.40
CA LEU A 62 14.44 -11.61 9.77
C LEU A 62 15.63 -11.04 10.53
N LYS A 63 15.63 -9.74 10.82
CA LYS A 63 16.68 -9.10 11.61
C LYS A 63 16.52 -9.40 13.10
N CYS A 64 17.57 -9.08 13.86
CA CYS A 64 17.67 -9.47 15.26
C CYS A 64 16.48 -8.96 16.11
N GLY A 65 16.09 -9.76 17.12
CA GLY A 65 15.07 -9.38 18.09
C GLY A 65 13.63 -9.40 17.59
N VAL A 66 13.35 -10.09 16.47
CA VAL A 66 11.99 -10.32 15.95
C VAL A 66 11.40 -11.58 16.59
N GLN A 67 10.12 -11.51 16.98
CA GLN A 67 9.35 -12.68 17.43
C GLN A 67 8.18 -12.91 16.47
N LEU A 68 8.11 -14.11 15.90
CA LEU A 68 6.99 -14.57 15.09
C LEU A 68 6.15 -15.55 15.92
N TRP A 69 4.99 -15.07 16.36
CA TRP A 69 3.99 -15.84 17.09
C TRP A 69 3.12 -16.70 16.16
N ASP A 70 2.45 -17.68 16.75
CA ASP A 70 1.44 -18.51 16.08
C ASP A 70 0.40 -17.62 15.36
N GLY A 71 0.16 -17.96 14.09
CA GLY A 71 -0.76 -17.25 13.20
C GLY A 71 -0.10 -16.29 12.21
N ILE A 72 1.23 -16.15 12.22
CA ILE A 72 1.94 -15.23 11.32
C ILE A 72 2.39 -15.95 10.04
N THR A 73 2.14 -15.31 8.91
CA THR A 73 2.64 -15.73 7.60
C THR A 73 3.43 -14.60 6.96
N LEU A 74 4.66 -14.89 6.57
CA LEU A 74 5.49 -14.02 5.76
C LEU A 74 5.66 -14.67 4.39
N GLU A 75 5.23 -14.00 3.33
CA GLU A 75 5.46 -14.46 1.96
C GLU A 75 6.91 -14.21 1.51
N ASP A 76 7.22 -14.59 0.28
CA ASP A 76 8.55 -14.45 -0.29
C ASP A 76 9.09 -13.02 -0.27
N ASP A 77 10.43 -12.88 -0.25
CA ASP A 77 11.13 -11.61 -0.44
C ASP A 77 10.78 -10.54 0.63
N VAL A 78 10.15 -10.93 1.73
CA VAL A 78 9.83 -10.04 2.84
C VAL A 78 11.08 -9.65 3.62
N PHE A 79 11.18 -8.37 3.98
CA PHE A 79 12.18 -7.87 4.91
C PHE A 79 11.53 -7.48 6.23
N VAL A 80 12.02 -8.05 7.33
CA VAL A 80 11.62 -7.68 8.69
C VAL A 80 12.80 -7.05 9.42
N GLY A 81 12.69 -5.74 9.66
CA GLY A 81 13.70 -4.93 10.33
C GLY A 81 13.92 -5.32 11.80
N PRO A 82 15.05 -4.88 12.39
CA PRO A 82 15.43 -5.30 13.74
C PRO A 82 14.39 -4.82 14.76
N ASN A 83 14.07 -5.68 15.72
CA ASN A 83 13.07 -5.43 16.76
C ASN A 83 11.65 -5.10 16.24
N ALA A 84 11.33 -5.38 14.97
CA ALA A 84 9.94 -5.32 14.53
C ALA A 84 9.12 -6.32 15.34
N THR A 85 8.00 -5.84 15.89
CA THR A 85 7.20 -6.56 16.88
C THR A 85 5.86 -6.95 16.27
N PHE A 86 5.55 -8.24 16.30
CA PHE A 86 4.24 -8.76 15.94
C PHE A 86 3.40 -9.07 17.18
N THR A 87 2.09 -9.13 16.99
CA THR A 87 1.12 -9.53 18.02
C THR A 87 0.02 -10.38 17.38
N ASN A 88 -0.63 -11.26 18.15
CA ASN A 88 -1.65 -12.19 17.66
C ASN A 88 -2.96 -12.20 18.49
N ASP A 89 -2.96 -11.57 19.67
CA ASP A 89 -4.14 -11.33 20.51
C ASP A 89 -4.41 -9.82 20.63
N ILE A 90 -5.64 -9.39 20.35
CA ILE A 90 -6.07 -7.99 20.40
C ILE A 90 -6.23 -7.51 21.85
N PHE A 91 -6.61 -8.41 22.77
CA PHE A 91 -6.89 -8.09 24.17
C PHE A 91 -6.20 -9.07 25.13
N PRO A 92 -4.85 -9.14 25.11
CA PRO A 92 -4.11 -10.15 25.84
C PRO A 92 -4.34 -10.01 27.35
N ARG A 93 -4.64 -11.15 27.99
CA ARG A 93 -4.77 -11.29 29.44
C ARG A 93 -4.11 -12.59 29.90
N SER A 94 -3.32 -12.52 30.97
CA SER A 94 -2.60 -13.71 31.47
C SER A 94 -3.58 -14.86 31.78
N LYS A 95 -3.28 -16.05 31.26
CA LYS A 95 -4.08 -17.28 31.41
C LYS A 95 -5.49 -17.21 30.83
N ILE A 96 -5.76 -16.22 29.99
CA ILE A 96 -7.01 -16.09 29.22
C ILE A 96 -6.60 -16.07 27.76
N TYR A 97 -7.02 -17.08 27.02
CA TYR A 97 -6.62 -17.27 25.63
C TYR A 97 -7.84 -17.14 24.73
N PRO A 98 -7.70 -16.54 23.54
CA PRO A 98 -8.78 -16.56 22.56
C PRO A 98 -9.02 -17.98 22.06
N ASN A 99 -10.22 -18.24 21.52
CA ASN A 99 -10.50 -19.52 20.86
C ASN A 99 -9.56 -19.74 19.66
N GLU A 100 -9.22 -18.67 18.95
CA GLU A 100 -8.31 -18.66 17.81
C GLU A 100 -7.49 -17.36 17.81
N PHE A 101 -6.18 -17.48 17.58
CA PHE A 101 -5.31 -16.32 17.38
C PHE A 101 -5.55 -15.66 16.02
N LYS A 102 -5.39 -14.34 15.96
CA LYS A 102 -5.56 -13.59 14.72
C LYS A 102 -4.41 -13.86 13.75
N ARG A 103 -4.75 -14.04 12.48
CA ARG A 103 -3.79 -14.28 11.40
C ARG A 103 -3.27 -12.99 10.81
N THR A 104 -1.95 -12.80 10.86
CA THR A 104 -1.29 -11.65 10.25
C THR A 104 -0.50 -12.14 9.04
N VAL A 105 -0.73 -11.52 7.87
CA VAL A 105 -0.06 -11.90 6.62
C VAL A 105 0.75 -10.71 6.11
N VAL A 106 2.04 -10.93 5.94
CA VAL A 106 2.95 -9.97 5.30
C VAL A 106 3.23 -10.48 3.89
N LYS A 107 2.65 -9.79 2.90
CA LYS A 107 2.71 -10.21 1.50
C LYS A 107 4.08 -9.98 0.87
N LYS A 108 4.27 -10.62 -0.28
CA LYS A 108 5.53 -10.68 -1.02
C LYS A 108 6.19 -9.32 -1.20
N GLY A 109 7.49 -9.26 -0.92
CA GLY A 109 8.32 -8.07 -1.11
C GLY A 109 8.05 -6.91 -0.14
N ALA A 110 7.12 -7.07 0.82
CA ALA A 110 6.87 -6.03 1.81
C ALA A 110 8.08 -5.86 2.75
N SER A 111 8.29 -4.62 3.20
CA SER A 111 9.40 -4.23 4.07
C SER A 111 8.88 -3.60 5.35
N LEU A 112 9.23 -4.21 6.48
CA LEU A 112 8.90 -3.73 7.82
C LEU A 112 10.11 -3.05 8.44
N GLY A 113 10.00 -1.75 8.72
CA GLY A 113 11.05 -0.95 9.32
C GLY A 113 11.39 -1.41 10.74
N GLY A 114 12.61 -1.12 11.18
CA GLY A 114 13.06 -1.49 12.52
C GLY A 114 12.15 -0.93 13.61
N ASN A 115 11.89 -1.74 14.64
CA ASN A 115 11.08 -1.38 15.80
C ASN A 115 9.64 -0.94 15.47
N CYS A 116 9.08 -1.30 14.30
CA CYS A 116 7.64 -1.12 14.06
C CYS A 116 6.83 -2.14 14.86
N THR A 117 5.58 -1.81 15.17
CA THR A 117 4.63 -2.71 15.85
C THR A 117 3.46 -3.01 14.92
N VAL A 118 3.19 -4.29 14.68
CA VAL A 118 2.07 -4.76 13.87
C VAL A 118 0.99 -5.34 14.79
N LEU A 119 -0.19 -4.71 14.79
CA LEU A 119 -1.34 -5.22 15.52
C LEU A 119 -1.85 -6.55 14.92
N PRO A 120 -2.64 -7.34 15.68
CA PRO A 120 -3.07 -8.66 15.26
C PRO A 120 -4.08 -8.61 14.09
N GLY A 121 -4.02 -9.60 13.21
CA GLY A 121 -5.08 -9.82 12.22
C GLY A 121 -4.98 -8.94 10.98
N LEU A 122 -3.79 -8.40 10.69
CA LEU A 122 -3.59 -7.42 9.63
C LEU A 122 -2.94 -8.05 8.39
N VAL A 123 -3.23 -7.44 7.24
CA VAL A 123 -2.55 -7.75 5.98
C VAL A 123 -1.63 -6.59 5.63
N ILE A 124 -0.34 -6.87 5.44
CA ILE A 124 0.62 -5.92 4.89
C ILE A 124 0.78 -6.26 3.41
N GLY A 125 0.32 -5.39 2.52
CA GLY A 125 0.24 -5.64 1.09
C GLY A 125 1.59 -5.79 0.39
N SER A 126 1.58 -6.37 -0.80
CA SER A 126 2.80 -6.66 -1.57
C SER A 126 3.60 -5.38 -1.81
N ASN A 127 4.92 -5.44 -1.62
CA ASN A 127 5.85 -4.30 -1.72
C ASN A 127 5.51 -3.09 -0.83
N ALA A 128 4.61 -3.24 0.16
CA ALA A 128 4.33 -2.15 1.09
C ALA A 128 5.56 -1.86 1.96
N MET A 129 5.69 -0.62 2.41
CA MET A 129 6.79 -0.16 3.26
C MET A 129 6.25 0.41 4.56
N VAL A 130 6.50 -0.30 5.66
CA VAL A 130 6.22 0.19 7.01
C VAL A 130 7.47 0.89 7.53
N GLY A 131 7.36 2.18 7.84
CA GLY A 131 8.48 2.95 8.38
C GLY A 131 8.91 2.47 9.77
N ALA A 132 10.17 2.75 10.12
CA ALA A 132 10.70 2.45 11.44
C ALA A 132 9.86 3.09 12.55
N GLY A 133 9.61 2.35 13.64
CA GLY A 133 8.82 2.82 14.77
C GLY A 133 7.33 3.01 14.53
N ALA A 134 6.80 2.65 13.35
CA ALA A 134 5.37 2.80 13.06
C ALA A 134 4.52 1.82 13.89
N VAL A 135 3.32 2.26 14.30
CA VAL A 135 2.33 1.39 14.97
C VAL A 135 1.19 1.13 13.99
N VAL A 136 1.24 -0.04 13.35
CA VAL A 136 0.32 -0.44 12.28
C VAL A 136 -0.96 -0.97 12.91
N THR A 137 -2.03 -0.18 12.80
CA THR A 137 -3.34 -0.47 13.43
C THR A 137 -4.40 -0.97 12.45
N ARG A 138 -4.07 -1.02 11.16
CA ARG A 138 -4.96 -1.42 10.05
C ARG A 138 -4.12 -1.99 8.91
N SER A 139 -4.75 -2.80 8.05
CA SER A 139 -4.09 -3.38 6.89
C SER A 139 -3.48 -2.30 6.00
N VAL A 140 -2.32 -2.61 5.42
CA VAL A 140 -1.56 -1.68 4.58
C VAL A 140 -1.74 -2.08 3.12
N PRO A 141 -2.19 -1.19 2.23
CA PRO A 141 -2.38 -1.51 0.82
C PRO A 141 -1.06 -1.87 0.11
N PRO A 142 -1.11 -2.61 -1.01
CA PRO A 142 0.08 -2.88 -1.82
C PRO A 142 0.80 -1.59 -2.20
N ASN A 143 2.13 -1.63 -2.09
CA ASN A 143 3.03 -0.51 -2.37
C ASN A 143 2.84 0.76 -1.49
N ALA A 144 1.94 0.75 -0.51
CA ALA A 144 1.77 1.92 0.36
C ALA A 144 2.97 2.11 1.29
N ILE A 145 3.32 3.36 1.57
CA ILE A 145 4.33 3.74 2.55
C ILE A 145 3.62 4.30 3.79
N VAL A 146 3.76 3.63 4.94
CA VAL A 146 3.09 4.04 6.19
C VAL A 146 4.09 4.40 7.28
N VAL A 147 3.82 5.47 8.04
CA VAL A 147 4.67 5.90 9.17
C VAL A 147 3.84 6.42 10.35
N GLY A 148 4.46 6.50 11.52
CA GLY A 148 3.90 7.15 12.70
C GLY A 148 3.09 6.24 13.63
N ASN A 149 2.54 6.83 14.69
CA ASN A 149 1.70 6.16 15.69
C ASN A 149 0.42 6.98 15.92
N PRO A 150 -0.76 6.51 15.46
CA PRO A 150 -0.96 5.33 14.60
C PRO A 150 -0.38 5.54 13.20
N ALA A 151 -0.06 4.45 12.50
CA ALA A 151 0.52 4.48 11.17
C ALA A 151 -0.46 5.07 10.13
N LYS A 152 0.02 6.02 9.33
CA LYS A 152 -0.72 6.67 8.24
C LYS A 152 0.04 6.56 6.93
N ILE A 153 -0.70 6.41 5.83
CA ILE A 153 -0.13 6.40 4.48
C ILE A 153 0.40 7.80 4.15
N ILE A 154 1.66 7.90 3.78
CA ILE A 154 2.33 9.15 3.40
C ILE A 154 2.77 9.18 1.93
N GLY A 155 2.63 8.06 1.22
CA GLY A 155 3.08 7.91 -0.15
C GLY A 155 2.93 6.48 -0.63
N TYR A 156 3.36 6.24 -1.86
CA TYR A 156 3.43 4.92 -2.48
C TYR A 156 4.81 4.70 -3.09
N VAL A 157 5.34 3.49 -2.98
CA VAL A 157 6.64 3.09 -3.52
C VAL A 157 6.67 3.39 -5.02
N ASP A 158 7.80 3.91 -5.51
CA ASP A 158 8.02 4.30 -6.91
C ASP A 158 7.03 5.32 -7.51
N ALA A 159 6.15 5.90 -6.70
CA ALA A 159 5.30 7.00 -7.14
C ALA A 159 6.14 8.25 -7.36
N LYS A 160 6.28 8.67 -8.62
CA LYS A 160 6.93 9.95 -8.93
C LYS A 160 6.02 11.09 -8.50
N SER A 161 6.52 12.01 -7.68
CA SER A 161 5.76 13.20 -7.30
C SER A 161 5.96 14.32 -8.34
N ASN A 162 4.86 14.99 -8.69
CA ASN A 162 4.89 16.17 -9.58
C ASN A 162 5.06 17.49 -8.85
N LEU A 163 5.60 17.49 -7.62
CA LEU A 163 5.71 18.70 -6.78
C LEU A 163 6.37 19.88 -7.49
N ASN A 164 7.23 19.64 -8.48
CA ASN A 164 8.02 20.69 -9.15
C ASN A 164 7.67 20.93 -10.63
N LEU A 165 6.73 20.19 -11.24
CA LEU A 165 6.54 20.26 -12.70
C LEU A 165 5.53 21.31 -13.16
N VAL A 166 4.86 22.05 -12.27
CA VAL A 166 3.62 22.71 -12.71
C VAL A 166 3.18 24.05 -12.07
N GLU A 167 4.08 24.85 -11.54
CA GLU A 167 3.67 26.21 -11.14
C GLU A 167 3.50 27.19 -12.32
N ASN A 168 3.95 26.83 -13.53
CA ASN A 168 3.96 27.73 -14.70
C ASN A 168 3.44 27.11 -16.02
N ALA A 169 2.56 26.10 -15.96
CA ALA A 169 1.96 25.58 -17.19
C ALA A 169 1.09 26.68 -17.86
N PRO A 170 1.15 26.86 -19.19
CA PRO A 170 0.23 27.74 -19.89
C PRO A 170 -1.22 27.33 -19.61
N VAL A 171 -2.13 28.29 -19.49
CA VAL A 171 -3.55 28.00 -19.29
C VAL A 171 -4.31 28.45 -20.55
N PRO A 172 -5.12 27.57 -21.20
CA PRO A 172 -5.37 26.18 -20.86
C PRO A 172 -4.27 25.24 -21.39
N SER A 173 -3.99 24.13 -20.70
CA SER A 173 -3.06 23.10 -21.20
C SER A 173 -3.35 21.71 -20.66
N VAL A 174 -2.74 20.72 -21.31
CA VAL A 174 -2.79 19.32 -20.92
C VAL A 174 -1.36 18.77 -20.87
N SER A 175 -1.04 18.06 -19.79
CA SER A 175 0.24 17.36 -19.62
C SER A 175 0.01 15.87 -19.49
N HIS A 176 0.84 15.09 -20.18
CA HIS A 176 0.79 13.63 -20.13
C HIS A 176 1.55 13.11 -18.92
N SER A 177 0.92 12.17 -18.21
CA SER A 177 1.55 11.41 -17.14
C SER A 177 2.50 10.35 -17.69
N SER A 178 3.43 9.89 -16.84
CA SER A 178 4.15 8.64 -17.06
C SER A 178 3.26 7.39 -16.96
N VAL A 179 2.07 7.52 -16.35
CA VAL A 179 1.04 6.49 -16.27
C VAL A 179 0.22 6.49 -17.55
N LYS A 180 0.08 5.32 -18.17
CA LYS A 180 -0.52 5.16 -19.51
C LYS A 180 -1.90 5.83 -19.62
N GLY A 181 -1.99 6.83 -20.50
CA GLY A 181 -3.23 7.52 -20.84
C GLY A 181 -3.75 8.51 -19.80
N VAL A 182 -3.12 8.61 -18.63
CA VAL A 182 -3.45 9.61 -17.62
C VAL A 182 -2.95 10.98 -18.07
N THR A 183 -3.79 11.99 -17.90
CA THR A 183 -3.44 13.38 -18.27
C THR A 183 -3.90 14.35 -17.18
N LEU A 184 -3.07 15.34 -16.88
CA LEU A 184 -3.38 16.45 -15.99
C LEU A 184 -3.74 17.69 -16.82
N HIS A 185 -4.83 18.35 -16.47
CA HIS A 185 -5.44 19.46 -17.21
C HIS A 185 -5.42 20.73 -16.38
N TRP A 186 -5.04 21.84 -17.01
CA TRP A 186 -5.23 23.20 -16.51
C TRP A 186 -6.33 23.86 -17.32
N MET A 187 -7.42 24.18 -16.62
CA MET A 187 -8.63 24.76 -17.18
C MET A 187 -8.56 26.28 -17.19
N ASP A 188 -9.28 26.90 -18.13
CA ASP A 188 -9.41 28.34 -18.19
C ASP A 188 -9.92 28.88 -16.86
N GLU A 189 -9.28 29.93 -16.34
CA GLU A 189 -9.63 30.58 -15.09
C GLU A 189 -9.57 32.11 -15.26
N VAL A 190 -10.65 32.77 -14.89
CA VAL A 190 -10.77 34.22 -14.91
C VAL A 190 -11.03 34.70 -13.49
N THR A 191 -10.18 35.60 -12.99
CA THR A 191 -10.35 36.24 -11.68
C THR A 191 -10.57 37.73 -11.87
N ASP A 192 -11.66 38.26 -11.31
CA ASP A 192 -11.96 39.68 -11.27
C ASP A 192 -12.50 40.09 -9.88
N ILE A 193 -12.89 41.37 -9.72
CA ILE A 193 -13.38 41.90 -8.43
C ILE A 193 -14.64 41.20 -7.88
N ARG A 194 -15.35 40.44 -8.71
CA ARG A 194 -16.56 39.68 -8.34
C ARG A 194 -16.24 38.26 -7.90
N GLY A 195 -15.00 37.80 -8.08
CA GLY A 195 -14.53 36.46 -7.73
C GLY A 195 -13.78 35.76 -8.85
N SER A 196 -13.67 34.44 -8.74
CA SER A 196 -12.96 33.57 -9.69
C SER A 196 -13.95 32.59 -10.33
N LEU A 197 -13.77 32.37 -11.64
CA LEU A 197 -14.54 31.42 -12.44
C LEU A 197 -13.57 30.54 -13.22
N SER A 198 -13.70 29.22 -13.08
CA SER A 198 -13.03 28.26 -13.96
C SER A 198 -14.05 27.57 -14.87
N VAL A 199 -13.62 27.17 -16.06
CA VAL A 199 -14.49 26.52 -17.04
C VAL A 199 -13.80 25.35 -17.73
N GLY A 200 -14.55 24.26 -17.90
CA GLY A 200 -14.17 23.10 -18.69
C GLY A 200 -15.35 22.65 -19.55
N GLU A 201 -15.07 22.24 -20.78
CA GLU A 201 -16.09 21.78 -21.74
C GLU A 201 -16.00 20.25 -21.91
N PHE A 202 -17.13 19.55 -21.87
CA PHE A 202 -17.18 18.12 -22.19
C PHE A 202 -16.89 17.90 -23.68
N GLY A 203 -16.14 16.85 -24.01
CA GLY A 203 -15.66 16.57 -25.37
C GLY A 203 -14.44 17.39 -25.81
N LYS A 204 -13.95 18.30 -24.95
CA LYS A 204 -12.74 19.09 -25.20
C LYS A 204 -11.76 19.06 -24.03
N THR A 205 -12.16 19.61 -22.88
CA THR A 205 -11.38 19.55 -21.64
C THR A 205 -11.52 18.18 -20.98
N VAL A 206 -12.76 17.75 -20.77
CA VAL A 206 -13.07 16.40 -20.27
C VAL A 206 -13.19 15.49 -21.50
N PRO A 207 -12.29 14.53 -21.72
CA PRO A 207 -12.12 13.87 -23.01
C PRO A 207 -13.10 12.70 -23.24
N PHE A 208 -14.30 12.78 -22.70
CA PHE A 208 -15.36 11.77 -22.85
C PHE A 208 -16.76 12.35 -22.57
N ASP A 209 -17.78 11.66 -23.05
CA ASP A 209 -19.19 11.96 -22.74
C ASP A 209 -19.52 11.57 -21.31
N VAL A 210 -20.04 12.50 -20.52
CA VAL A 210 -20.34 12.28 -19.10
C VAL A 210 -21.76 11.75 -18.92
N ALA A 211 -21.89 10.57 -18.33
CA ALA A 211 -23.18 10.01 -17.93
C ALA A 211 -23.53 10.30 -16.47
N ARG A 212 -22.53 10.55 -15.62
CA ARG A 212 -22.72 10.70 -14.17
C ARG A 212 -21.67 11.60 -13.54
N TYR A 213 -22.07 12.31 -12.49
CA TYR A 213 -21.14 12.93 -11.55
C TYR A 213 -21.40 12.42 -10.13
N PHE A 214 -20.40 12.52 -9.26
CA PHE A 214 -20.57 12.34 -7.83
C PHE A 214 -19.57 13.20 -7.05
N LEU A 215 -19.86 13.40 -5.76
CA LEU A 215 -19.04 14.18 -4.86
C LEU A 215 -18.53 13.31 -3.71
N VAL A 216 -17.29 13.54 -3.29
CA VAL A 216 -16.70 12.96 -2.09
C VAL A 216 -16.20 14.10 -1.21
N TYR A 217 -16.71 14.17 0.02
CA TYR A 217 -16.44 15.24 1.00
C TYR A 217 -16.53 14.66 2.42
N ASP A 218 -16.10 15.45 3.42
CA ASP A 218 -16.05 15.06 4.84
C ASP A 218 -15.27 13.74 5.10
N VAL A 219 -14.23 13.51 4.30
CA VAL A 219 -13.35 12.35 4.45
C VAL A 219 -12.39 12.62 5.60
N PRO A 220 -12.35 11.78 6.65
CA PRO A 220 -11.36 11.95 7.71
C PRO A 220 -9.95 11.87 7.11
N THR A 221 -9.04 12.77 7.50
CA THR A 221 -7.69 12.88 6.90
C THR A 221 -6.88 11.58 6.94
N ALA A 222 -7.18 10.68 7.88
CA ALA A 222 -6.54 9.38 7.99
C ALA A 222 -7.08 8.33 7.01
N GLU A 223 -8.22 8.57 6.36
CA GLU A 223 -8.86 7.62 5.46
C GLU A 223 -8.31 7.73 4.04
N THR A 224 -8.22 6.56 3.41
CA THR A 224 -7.91 6.42 1.99
C THR A 224 -9.20 6.06 1.26
N ARG A 225 -9.37 6.60 0.07
CA ARG A 225 -10.50 6.35 -0.83
C ARG A 225 -9.95 5.87 -2.17
N GLY A 226 -10.82 5.28 -2.98
CA GLY A 226 -10.39 4.66 -4.23
C GLY A 226 -9.99 3.21 -4.00
N GLU A 227 -8.72 2.90 -4.27
CA GLU A 227 -8.14 1.54 -4.19
C GLU A 227 -8.85 0.55 -5.12
N HIS A 228 -9.06 1.01 -6.36
CA HIS A 228 -9.64 0.20 -7.42
C HIS A 228 -9.26 0.72 -8.79
N ALA A 229 -9.46 -0.13 -9.80
CA ALA A 229 -9.53 0.27 -11.20
C ALA A 229 -10.96 0.05 -11.73
N HIS A 230 -11.26 0.70 -12.86
CA HIS A 230 -12.48 0.50 -13.64
C HIS A 230 -12.16 -0.24 -14.93
N LYS A 231 -12.99 -1.19 -15.37
CA LYS A 231 -12.75 -1.93 -16.62
C LYS A 231 -13.08 -1.07 -17.85
N GLU A 232 -14.16 -0.30 -17.78
CA GLU A 232 -14.68 0.51 -18.89
C GLU A 232 -14.89 1.98 -18.51
N CYS A 233 -15.12 2.31 -17.23
CA CYS A 233 -15.44 3.68 -16.84
C CYS A 233 -14.22 4.60 -16.85
N HIS A 234 -14.24 5.60 -17.72
CA HIS A 234 -13.40 6.79 -17.66
C HIS A 234 -13.81 7.70 -16.49
N GLN A 235 -12.83 8.33 -15.85
CA GLN A 235 -13.06 9.28 -14.75
C GLN A 235 -12.29 10.59 -14.97
N PHE A 236 -12.86 11.70 -14.52
CA PHE A 236 -12.21 13.00 -14.47
C PHE A 236 -12.41 13.64 -13.10
N LEU A 237 -11.32 13.89 -12.38
CA LEU A 237 -11.30 14.30 -10.98
C LEU A 237 -10.96 15.78 -10.88
N ILE A 238 -11.76 16.55 -10.14
CA ILE A 238 -11.56 17.98 -9.86
C ILE A 238 -11.74 18.21 -8.37
N VAL A 239 -10.81 18.90 -7.73
CA VAL A 239 -10.96 19.31 -6.33
C VAL A 239 -11.53 20.72 -6.29
N VAL A 240 -12.83 20.83 -6.01
CA VAL A 240 -13.54 22.11 -6.04
C VAL A 240 -13.22 22.98 -4.82
N LYS A 241 -12.71 22.38 -3.75
CA LYS A 241 -12.23 23.05 -2.55
C LYS A 241 -11.24 22.15 -1.82
N GLY A 242 -10.25 22.76 -1.16
CA GLY A 242 -9.27 22.03 -0.35
C GLY A 242 -8.18 21.38 -1.20
N THR A 243 -7.58 20.32 -0.66
CA THR A 243 -6.46 19.62 -1.31
C THR A 243 -6.63 18.11 -1.14
N ILE A 244 -6.31 17.37 -2.20
CA ILE A 244 -6.34 15.90 -2.23
C ILE A 244 -5.13 15.41 -3.01
N HIS A 245 -4.51 14.36 -2.51
CA HIS A 245 -3.49 13.62 -3.23
C HIS A 245 -4.13 12.47 -4.00
N VAL A 246 -3.83 12.36 -5.29
CA VAL A 246 -4.33 11.30 -6.17
C VAL A 246 -3.15 10.53 -6.73
N VAL A 247 -3.14 9.22 -6.52
CA VAL A 247 -2.19 8.31 -7.16
C VAL A 247 -2.89 7.62 -8.32
N ALA A 248 -2.28 7.70 -9.48
CA ALA A 248 -2.64 6.92 -10.65
C ALA A 248 -1.59 5.84 -10.89
N ASP A 249 -2.04 4.65 -11.26
CA ASP A 249 -1.20 3.48 -11.40
C ASP A 249 -1.69 2.60 -12.56
N ASP A 250 -0.85 2.38 -13.57
CA ASP A 250 -1.10 1.44 -14.68
C ASP A 250 -0.52 0.04 -14.36
N GLY A 251 -0.08 -0.13 -13.10
CA GLY A 251 0.61 -1.22 -12.43
C GLY A 251 2.08 -1.39 -12.84
N VAL A 252 2.61 -0.58 -13.75
CA VAL A 252 4.03 -0.56 -14.14
C VAL A 252 4.62 0.77 -13.68
N ASN A 253 3.97 1.86 -14.08
CA ASN A 253 4.27 3.21 -13.67
C ASN A 253 3.24 3.65 -12.64
N ARG A 254 3.73 4.39 -11.64
CA ARG A 254 2.92 5.05 -10.62
C ARG A 254 3.30 6.51 -10.54
N GLN A 255 2.30 7.38 -10.47
CA GLN A 255 2.52 8.81 -10.34
C GLN A 255 1.51 9.42 -9.37
N GLU A 256 2.00 10.35 -8.56
CA GLU A 256 1.20 11.08 -7.58
C GLU A 256 0.99 12.53 -8.01
N PHE A 257 -0.25 12.97 -7.88
CA PHE A 257 -0.73 14.30 -8.24
C PHE A 257 -1.35 14.97 -7.02
N ILE A 258 -1.13 16.27 -6.90
CA ILE A 258 -1.84 17.11 -5.92
C ILE A 258 -2.89 17.91 -6.69
N LEU A 259 -4.14 17.72 -6.30
CA LEU A 259 -5.26 18.53 -6.77
C LEU A 259 -5.68 19.48 -5.65
N ASP A 260 -5.47 20.77 -5.87
CA ASP A 260 -5.56 21.84 -4.88
C ASP A 260 -6.32 23.09 -5.40
N SER A 261 -6.85 23.03 -6.62
CA SER A 261 -7.55 24.12 -7.27
C SER A 261 -8.71 23.61 -8.13
N PRO A 262 -9.85 24.34 -8.19
CA PRO A 262 -10.95 24.02 -9.11
C PRO A 262 -10.56 24.16 -10.58
N SER A 263 -9.46 24.84 -10.92
CA SER A 263 -8.93 24.96 -12.28
C SER A 263 -8.00 23.80 -12.69
N LYS A 264 -7.80 22.79 -11.83
CA LYS A 264 -7.00 21.59 -12.13
C LYS A 264 -7.89 20.34 -12.22
N GLY A 265 -7.67 19.53 -13.24
CA GLY A 265 -8.41 18.29 -13.48
C GLY A 265 -7.52 17.12 -13.82
N LEU A 266 -7.76 15.94 -13.24
CA LEU A 266 -7.02 14.71 -13.53
C LEU A 266 -7.91 13.71 -14.25
N TYR A 267 -7.53 13.35 -15.48
CA TYR A 267 -8.20 12.30 -16.24
C TYR A 267 -7.58 10.94 -15.96
N LEU A 268 -8.41 9.97 -15.59
CA LEU A 268 -8.06 8.57 -15.43
C LEU A 268 -8.82 7.75 -16.50
N PRO A 269 -8.12 7.15 -17.48
CA PRO A 269 -8.75 6.20 -18.39
C PRO A 269 -9.10 4.89 -17.67
N PRO A 270 -9.91 4.02 -18.29
CA PRO A 270 -10.15 2.67 -17.80
C PRO A 270 -8.83 1.92 -17.62
N MET A 271 -8.85 0.92 -16.75
CA MET A 271 -7.68 0.15 -16.31
C MET A 271 -6.56 1.01 -15.73
N THR A 272 -6.93 2.11 -15.08
CA THR A 272 -6.05 2.86 -14.17
C THR A 272 -6.48 2.59 -12.74
N TRP A 273 -5.57 2.09 -11.92
CA TRP A 273 -5.80 1.96 -10.48
C TRP A 273 -5.67 3.34 -9.82
N GLY A 274 -6.76 3.80 -9.22
CA GLY A 274 -6.88 5.14 -8.64
C GLY A 274 -6.94 5.08 -7.12
N ILE A 275 -6.15 5.91 -6.46
CA ILE A 275 -6.17 6.10 -5.01
C ILE A 275 -6.28 7.59 -4.71
N GLN A 276 -7.15 7.96 -3.79
CA GLN A 276 -7.29 9.33 -3.31
C GLN A 276 -7.10 9.34 -1.79
N TYR A 277 -6.19 10.16 -1.29
CA TYR A 277 -5.83 10.21 0.12
C TYR A 277 -5.31 11.60 0.51
N GLN A 278 -4.99 11.78 1.80
CA GLN A 278 -4.59 13.07 2.38
C GLN A 278 -5.58 14.20 2.05
N TYR A 279 -6.87 13.93 2.29
CA TYR A 279 -7.91 14.94 2.17
C TYR A 279 -7.69 16.04 3.23
N SER A 280 -7.63 17.30 2.79
CA SER A 280 -7.76 18.43 3.71
C SER A 280 -9.15 18.44 4.35
N ASN A 281 -9.29 19.05 5.53
CA ASN A 281 -10.57 19.04 6.28
C ASN A 281 -11.77 19.61 5.52
N ASN A 282 -11.54 20.47 4.53
CA ASN A 282 -12.56 21.10 3.71
C ASN A 282 -12.56 20.58 2.26
N ALA A 283 -11.89 19.44 2.01
CA ALA A 283 -11.72 18.89 0.69
C ALA A 283 -13.06 18.42 0.10
N VAL A 284 -13.33 18.80 -1.14
CA VAL A 284 -14.47 18.33 -1.91
C VAL A 284 -13.97 17.88 -3.28
N LEU A 285 -14.05 16.58 -3.54
CA LEU A 285 -13.73 15.98 -4.82
C LEU A 285 -15.00 15.85 -5.66
N LEU A 286 -15.01 16.49 -6.82
CA LEU A 286 -15.98 16.25 -7.90
C LEU A 286 -15.38 15.24 -8.88
N VAL A 287 -16.15 14.21 -9.22
CA VAL A 287 -15.76 13.23 -10.23
C VAL A 287 -16.82 13.17 -11.31
N PHE A 288 -16.41 13.37 -12.56
CA PHE A 288 -17.20 13.01 -13.74
C PHE A 288 -16.86 11.59 -14.17
N ALA A 289 -17.88 10.83 -14.57
CA ALA A 289 -17.77 9.45 -14.99
C ALA A 289 -18.51 9.25 -16.32
N SER A 290 -17.87 8.52 -17.23
CA SER A 290 -18.45 8.21 -18.55
C SER A 290 -19.64 7.24 -18.48
N HIS A 291 -19.72 6.45 -17.42
CA HIS A 291 -20.74 5.41 -17.26
C HIS A 291 -21.62 5.63 -16.03
N LEU A 292 -22.85 5.10 -16.11
CA LEU A 292 -23.72 4.92 -14.94
C LEU A 292 -23.03 4.02 -13.90
N TYR A 293 -23.58 3.96 -12.69
CA TYR A 293 -23.03 3.10 -11.66
C TYR A 293 -23.18 1.61 -12.03
N ASP A 294 -22.06 0.91 -12.13
CA ASP A 294 -22.04 -0.55 -12.20
C ASP A 294 -21.01 -1.12 -11.21
N PRO A 295 -21.43 -1.89 -10.18
CA PRO A 295 -20.50 -2.52 -9.26
C PRO A 295 -19.60 -3.57 -9.92
N LYS A 296 -19.96 -4.14 -11.09
CA LYS A 296 -19.18 -5.16 -11.81
C LYS A 296 -18.00 -4.60 -12.59
N ASP A 297 -18.01 -3.29 -12.83
CA ASP A 297 -16.94 -2.56 -13.51
C ASP A 297 -15.71 -2.37 -12.60
N TYR A 298 -15.85 -2.55 -11.29
CA TYR A 298 -14.77 -2.37 -10.33
C TYR A 298 -13.83 -3.58 -10.27
N VAL A 299 -12.53 -3.32 -10.30
CA VAL A 299 -11.46 -4.26 -9.90
C VAL A 299 -10.87 -3.75 -8.59
N ARG A 300 -11.13 -4.44 -7.47
CA ARG A 300 -10.74 -4.02 -6.10
C ARG A 300 -9.57 -4.81 -5.52
N ASN A 301 -9.07 -5.80 -6.23
CA ASN A 301 -7.89 -6.56 -5.85
C ASN A 301 -6.73 -6.12 -6.75
N TYR A 302 -5.64 -5.68 -6.14
CA TYR A 302 -4.49 -5.17 -6.89
C TYR A 302 -3.78 -6.28 -7.69
N ASP A 303 -3.68 -7.49 -7.14
CA ASP A 303 -3.09 -8.64 -7.83
C ASP A 303 -3.94 -9.04 -9.06
N GLU A 304 -5.27 -8.99 -8.94
CA GLU A 304 -6.20 -9.16 -10.07
C GLU A 304 -6.02 -8.06 -11.12
N PHE A 305 -5.91 -6.79 -10.70
CA PHE A 305 -5.64 -5.66 -11.59
C PHE A 305 -4.35 -5.87 -12.40
N LEU A 306 -3.28 -6.35 -11.75
CA LEU A 306 -2.01 -6.64 -12.43
C LEU A 306 -2.13 -7.76 -13.48
N SER A 307 -3.11 -8.65 -13.36
CA SER A 307 -3.31 -9.77 -14.30
C SER A 307 -3.96 -9.36 -15.64
N PHE A 308 -4.57 -8.17 -15.71
CA PHE A 308 -5.21 -7.65 -16.94
C PHE A 308 -4.22 -7.01 -17.94
N LYS A 309 -2.93 -7.26 -17.76
CA LYS A 309 -1.86 -6.58 -18.51
C LYS A 309 -1.23 -7.44 -19.59
#